data_AF-A0A368H2J0-F1
#
_entry.id   AF-A0A368H2J0-F1
#
_cell.length_a   1.000
_cell.length_b   1.000
_cell.length_c   1.000
_cell.angle_alpha   90.00
_cell.angle_beta   90.00
_cell.angle_gamma   90.00
#
_symmetry.space_group_name_H-M   'P 1'
#
loop_
_entity.id
_entity.type
_entity.pdbx_description
1 polymer ?
#
loop_
_entity_poly.entity_id
_entity_poly.type
_entity_poly.pdbx_seq_one_letter_code
_entity_poly.pdbx_strand_id
1 'polypeptide(L)' 'MASRMESTGEPEKIQISEAAKTLLANEYPEFVTMKRGDFDIKGKGQCSTYWLLRKDRSCFAN' A
#
# COMPACT_ATOMS: atom_id res chain seq x y z
N MET A 1 -2.70 18.81 8.01
CA MET A 1 -1.79 17.95 7.21
C MET A 1 -2.55 16.86 6.44
N ALA A 2 -3.75 16.46 6.88
CA ALA A 2 -4.69 15.65 6.08
C ALA A 2 -5.16 16.35 4.78
N SER A 3 -5.38 17.67 4.80
CA SER A 3 -5.85 18.43 3.63
C SER A 3 -4.89 18.51 2.44
N ARG A 4 -3.66 17.97 2.55
CA ARG A 4 -2.69 17.94 1.44
C ARG A 4 -2.52 16.57 0.81
N MET A 5 -2.97 15.50 1.48
CA MET A 5 -2.96 14.14 0.92
C MET A 5 -4.20 13.82 0.07
N GLU A 6 -5.23 14.66 0.14
CA GLU A 6 -6.46 14.47 -0.65
C GLU A 6 -6.29 14.95 -2.10
N SER A 7 -5.48 15.98 -2.36
CA SER A 7 -5.45 16.65 -3.66
C SER A 7 -4.64 15.92 -4.76
N THR A 8 -4.00 14.80 -4.43
CA THR A 8 -3.20 13.98 -5.39
C THR A 8 -3.45 12.48 -5.25
N GLY A 9 -4.48 12.08 -4.51
CA GLY A 9 -4.95 10.70 -4.56
C GLY A 9 -5.63 10.48 -5.90
N GLU A 10 -5.11 9.57 -6.74
CA GLU A 10 -6.00 8.97 -7.72
C GLU A 10 -7.18 8.39 -6.93
N PRO A 11 -8.43 8.76 -7.26
CA PRO A 11 -9.57 8.10 -6.66
C PRO A 11 -9.37 6.58 -6.84
N GLU A 12 -9.55 5.83 -5.75
CA GLU A 12 -9.48 4.36 -5.71
C GLU A 12 -8.11 3.67 -5.50
N LYS A 13 -7.01 4.38 -5.19
CA LYS A 13 -5.72 3.73 -4.84
C LYS A 13 -5.19 4.12 -3.46
N ILE A 14 -4.90 3.13 -2.60
CA ILE A 14 -4.37 3.35 -1.24
C ILE A 14 -2.86 3.12 -1.23
N GLN A 15 -2.09 4.14 -0.86
CA GLN A 15 -0.65 4.02 -0.68
C GLN A 15 -0.33 3.46 0.71
N ILE A 16 0.53 2.45 0.77
CA ILE A 16 0.97 1.82 2.02
C ILE A 16 2.50 1.73 2.08
N SER A 17 3.06 1.81 3.27
CA SER A 17 4.50 1.57 3.50
C SER A 17 4.80 0.07 3.56
N GLU A 18 6.07 -0.30 3.49
CA GLU A 18 6.49 -1.70 3.65
C GLU A 18 5.97 -2.36 4.92
N ALA A 19 6.02 -1.65 6.05
CA ALA A 19 5.49 -2.14 7.32
C ALA A 19 3.99 -2.45 7.23
N ALA A 20 3.21 -1.55 6.61
CA ALA A 20 1.79 -1.77 6.40
C ALA A 20 1.53 -2.93 5.42
N LYS A 21 2.31 -3.06 4.35
CA LYS A 21 2.24 -4.20 3.41
C LYS A 21 2.46 -5.53 4.14
N THR A 22 3.44 -5.61 5.04
CA THR A 22 3.71 -6.83 5.81
C THR A 22 2.57 -7.18 6.76
N LEU A 23 2.01 -6.19 7.45
CA LEU A 23 0.84 -6.39 8.32
C LEU A 23 -0.39 -6.85 7.52
N LEU A 24 -0.68 -6.18 6.39
CA LEU A 24 -1.77 -6.57 5.50
C LEU A 24 -1.57 -7.98 4.94
N ALA A 25 -0.35 -8.33 4.50
CA ALA A 25 -0.08 -9.66 3.97
C ALA A 25 -0.23 -10.78 5.03
N ASN A 26 0.02 -10.46 6.31
CA ASN A 26 -0.11 -11.41 7.41
C ASN A 26 -1.57 -11.59 7.85
N GLU A 27 -2.32 -10.49 7.95
CA GLU A 27 -3.70 -10.52 8.45
C GLU A 27 -4.73 -10.78 7.34
N TYR A 28 -4.41 -10.36 6.12
CA TYR A 28 -5.28 -10.46 4.94
C TYR A 28 -4.48 -10.81 3.67
N PRO A 29 -4.15 -12.09 3.47
CA PRO A 29 -3.37 -12.54 2.30
C PRO A 29 -4.09 -12.33 0.96
N GLU A 30 -5.39 -11.99 1.00
CA GLU A 30 -6.19 -11.63 -0.17
C GLU A 30 -5.84 -10.25 -0.76
N PHE A 31 -5.11 -9.39 -0.06
CA PHE A 31 -4.80 -8.05 -0.58
C PHE A 31 -3.58 -8.06 -1.49
N VAL A 32 -3.79 -7.64 -2.74
CA VAL A 32 -2.75 -7.50 -3.74
C VAL A 32 -2.12 -6.12 -3.62
N THR A 33 -0.82 -6.09 -3.38
CA THR A 33 -0.03 -4.86 -3.29
C THR A 33 1.02 -4.80 -4.40
N MET A 34 1.23 -3.63 -5.00
CA MET A 34 2.23 -3.39 -6.05
C MET A 34 3.34 -2.47 -5.53
N LYS A 35 4.60 -2.88 -5.67
CA LYS A 35 5.76 -2.04 -5.31
C LYS A 35 5.84 -0.85 -6.27
N ARG A 36 5.78 0.37 -5.72
CA ARG A 36 5.95 1.61 -6.50
C ARG A 36 7.42 1.92 -6.74
N GLY A 37 8.23 1.67 -5.73
CA GLY A 37 9.65 2.01 -5.70
C GLY A 37 10.11 2.25 -4.26
N ASP A 38 11.42 2.32 -4.10
CA ASP A 38 12.05 2.82 -2.90
C ASP A 38 12.16 4.35 -2.96
N PHE A 39 11.76 5.01 -1.88
CA PHE A 39 11.89 6.45 -1.72
C PHE A 39 12.81 6.72 -0.55
N ASP A 40 13.84 7.53 -0.78
CA ASP A 40 14.71 7.97 0.31
C ASP A 40 13.99 9.05 1.12
N ILE A 41 13.60 8.71 2.35
CA ILE A 41 12.99 9.67 3.26
C ILE A 41 14.10 10.22 4.14
N LYS A 42 14.41 11.50 3.91
CA LYS A 42 15.40 12.25 4.70
C LYS A 42 15.04 12.16 6.20
N GLY A 43 15.87 11.44 6.96
CA GLY A 43 15.70 11.21 8.41
C GLY A 43 15.15 9.84 8.82
N LYS A 44 14.68 9.00 7.89
CA LYS A 44 14.22 7.62 8.16
C LYS A 44 14.94 6.55 7.33
N GLY A 45 15.68 6.95 6.31
CA GLY A 45 16.36 6.04 5.37
C GLY A 45 15.45 5.62 4.21
N GLN A 46 15.88 4.61 3.46
CA GLN A 46 15.15 4.07 2.32
C GLN A 46 13.81 3.45 2.77
N CYS A 47 12.70 4.01 2.29
CA CYS A 47 11.36 3.51 2.57
C CYS A 47 10.71 3.00 1.28
N SER A 48 10.55 1.68 1.17
CA SER A 48 9.74 1.08 0.10
C SER A 48 8.28 1.46 0.27
N THR A 49 7.66 1.96 -0.80
CA THR A 49 6.23 2.26 -0.83
C THR A 49 5.51 1.38 -1.83
N TYR A 50 4.30 0.98 -1.45
CA TYR A 50 3.48 0.03 -2.16
C TYR A 50 2.08 0.63 -2.38
N TRP A 51 1.45 0.24 -3.48
CA TRP A 51 0.05 0.53 -3.77
C TRP A 51 -0.79 -0.68 -3.43
N LEU A 52 -1.86 -0.48 -2.67
CA LEU A 52 -2.93 -1.46 -2.52
C LEU A 52 -3.76 -1.44 -3.80
N LEU A 53 -3.68 -2.50 -4.60
CA LEU A 53 -4.40 -2.61 -5.86
C LEU A 53 -5.85 -3.03 -5.62
N ARG A 54 -6.04 -4.19 -5.00
CA ARG A 54 -7.34 -4.82 -4.83
C ARG A 54 -7.27 -5.99 -3.86
N LYS A 55 -8.43 -6.38 -3.33
CA LYS A 55 -8.62 -7.69 -2.71
C LYS A 55 -8.92 -8.71 -3.80
N ASP A 56 -8.09 -9.73 -3.91
CA ASP A 56 -8.33 -10.88 -4.75
C ASP A 56 -9.31 -11.80 -4.05
N ARG A 57 -10.60 -11.68 -4.38
CA ARG A 57 -11.66 -12.54 -3.85
C ARG A 57 -11.62 -13.97 -4.40
N SER A 58 -10.69 -14.30 -5.30
CA SER A 58 -10.59 -15.62 -5.94
C SER A 58 -10.25 -16.74 -4.96
N CYS A 59 -9.73 -16.40 -3.77
CA CYS A 59 -9.57 -17.34 -2.67
C CYS A 59 -10.90 -17.78 -2.02
N PHE A 60 -12.03 -17.13 -2.34
CA PHE A 60 -13.39 -17.60 -2.05
C PHE A 60 -14.04 -18.23 -3.30
N ALA A 61 -13.32 -19.11 -4.00
CA ALA A 61 -13.95 -20.03 -4.93
C ALA A 61 -14.27 -21.33 -4.19
N ASN A 62 -15.51 -21.43 -3.69
CA ASN A 62 -16.26 -22.68 -3.57
C ASN A 62 -17.69 -22.44 -4.03
#